data_AF-X1AS75-F1
#
_entry.id   AF-X1AS75-F1
#
_cell.length_a   1.000
_cell.length_b   1.000
_cell.length_c   1.000
_cell.angle_alpha   90.00
_cell.angle_beta   90.00
_cell.angle_gamma   90.00
#
_symmetry.space_group_name_H-M   'P 1'
#
loop_
_entity.id
_entity.type
_entity.pdbx_description
1 polymer ?
#
loop_
_entity_poly.entity_id
_entity_poly.type
_entity_poly.pdbx_seq_one_letter_code
_entity_poly.pdbx_strand_id
1 'polypeptide(L)'
;MPMPKRKTSKSRRDKRRTHWNLNEVNLEECPRCHEMKLPHRACLECGYYDGKEIISSSKKKDKKNPKIIVLPEGEEPRMIKAAETIINEGFASLILLGIEENIKSKARELGIDLSNKTK
;
A
#
# COMPACT_ATOMS: atom_id res chain seq x y z
N MET A 1 -8.85 -21.20 -38.04
CA MET A 1 -10.02 -20.73 -37.25
C MET A 1 -11.26 -20.85 -38.12
N PRO A 2 -12.43 -21.28 -37.60
CA PRO A 2 -13.64 -21.34 -38.42
C PRO A 2 -14.12 -19.91 -38.77
N MET A 3 -14.36 -19.67 -40.07
CA MET A 3 -14.90 -18.40 -40.56
C MET A 3 -16.44 -18.46 -40.61
N PRO A 4 -17.14 -17.40 -40.17
CA PRO A 4 -18.59 -17.34 -40.28
C PRO A 4 -19.02 -17.33 -41.74
N LYS A 5 -19.84 -18.32 -42.14
CA LYS A 5 -20.34 -18.44 -43.51
C LYS A 5 -21.18 -17.25 -43.97
N ARG A 6 -21.80 -16.51 -43.05
CA ARG A 6 -22.61 -15.30 -43.31
C ARG A 6 -22.52 -14.29 -42.16
N LYS A 7 -22.79 -13.02 -42.46
CA LYS A 7 -22.94 -11.96 -41.46
C LYS A 7 -24.11 -12.28 -40.52
N THR A 8 -23.91 -12.12 -39.21
CA THR A 8 -24.99 -12.27 -38.23
C THR A 8 -26.00 -11.12 -38.38
N SER A 9 -27.29 -11.44 -38.44
CA SER A 9 -28.34 -10.41 -38.56
C SER A 9 -28.40 -9.55 -37.31
N LYS A 10 -28.86 -8.30 -37.44
CA LYS A 10 -29.03 -7.36 -36.32
C LYS A 10 -29.87 -7.99 -35.20
N SER A 11 -31.02 -8.56 -35.55
CA SER A 11 -31.91 -9.26 -34.61
C SER A 11 -31.23 -10.42 -33.87
N ARG A 12 -30.43 -11.26 -34.54
CA ARG A 12 -29.72 -12.37 -33.86
C ARG A 12 -28.62 -11.86 -32.93
N ARG A 13 -27.91 -10.80 -33.33
CA ARG A 13 -26.90 -10.15 -32.48
C ARG A 13 -27.56 -9.55 -31.24
N ASP A 14 -28.65 -8.82 -31.43
CA ASP A 14 -29.32 -8.07 -30.35
C ASP A 14 -30.00 -9.02 -29.36
N LYS A 15 -30.64 -10.10 -29.83
CA LYS A 15 -31.16 -11.18 -28.96
C LYS A 15 -30.08 -11.83 -28.09
N ARG A 16 -28.87 -12.01 -28.61
CA ARG A 16 -27.74 -12.56 -27.84
C ARG A 16 -27.21 -11.58 -26.79
N ARG A 17 -27.31 -10.26 -27.07
CA ARG A 17 -26.84 -9.20 -26.16
C ARG A 17 -27.82 -8.89 -25.02
N THR A 18 -28.99 -9.53 -24.98
CA THR A 18 -29.96 -9.37 -23.88
C THR A 18 -29.42 -9.77 -22.51
N HIS A 19 -28.43 -10.67 -22.48
CA HIS A 19 -27.75 -11.09 -21.26
C HIS A 19 -26.47 -10.28 -20.97
N TRP A 20 -26.10 -9.31 -21.83
CA TRP A 20 -24.93 -8.46 -21.61
C TRP A 20 -25.30 -7.28 -20.70
N ASN A 21 -25.77 -7.59 -19.51
CA ASN A 21 -26.15 -6.61 -18.51
C ASN A 21 -24.97 -6.35 -17.56
N LEU A 22 -24.86 -5.12 -17.11
CA LEU A 22 -23.97 -4.76 -16.00
C LEU A 22 -24.69 -5.11 -14.70
N ASN A 23 -23.98 -5.71 -13.75
CA ASN A 23 -24.49 -5.90 -12.41
C ASN A 23 -24.23 -4.64 -11.59
N GLU A 24 -25.19 -4.27 -10.76
CA GLU A 24 -25.00 -3.18 -9.80
C GLU A 24 -23.99 -3.58 -8.73
N VAL A 25 -23.25 -2.58 -8.25
CA VAL A 25 -22.27 -2.77 -7.18
C VAL A 25 -22.98 -2.60 -5.85
N ASN A 26 -22.95 -3.64 -5.01
CA ASN A 26 -23.49 -3.56 -3.67
C ASN A 26 -22.59 -2.68 -2.80
N LEU A 27 -23.19 -1.63 -2.23
CA LEU A 27 -22.57 -0.73 -1.28
C LEU A 27 -23.27 -0.89 0.07
N GLU A 28 -22.48 -0.85 1.13
CA GLU A 28 -22.92 -0.96 2.52
C GLU A 28 -22.55 0.32 3.27
N GLU A 29 -23.39 0.69 4.23
CA GLU A 29 -23.13 1.85 5.09
C GLU A 29 -21.98 1.56 6.06
N CYS A 30 -21.05 2.51 6.19
CA CYS A 30 -19.97 2.40 7.15
C CYS A 30 -20.51 2.66 8.58
N PRO A 31 -20.25 1.78 9.57
CA PRO A 31 -20.76 1.94 10.94
C PRO A 31 -20.16 3.12 11.73
N ARG A 32 -19.20 3.86 11.16
CA ARG A 32 -18.48 4.95 11.83
C ARG A 32 -18.76 6.32 11.24
N CYS A 33 -18.69 6.45 9.92
CA CYS A 33 -18.92 7.73 9.22
C CYS A 33 -20.23 7.78 8.43
N HIS A 34 -21.01 6.69 8.41
CA HIS A 34 -22.28 6.59 7.68
C HIS A 34 -22.18 6.83 6.17
N GLU A 35 -20.97 6.68 5.61
CA GLU A 35 -20.75 6.76 4.16
C GLU A 35 -20.85 5.39 3.50
N MET A 36 -21.26 5.39 2.24
CA MET A 36 -21.36 4.19 1.40
C MET A 36 -19.97 3.65 1.07
N LYS A 37 -19.69 2.43 1.50
CA LYS A 37 -18.45 1.71 1.21
C LYS A 37 -18.73 0.37 0.55
N LEU A 38 -17.71 -0.20 -0.06
CA LEU A 38 -17.77 -1.58 -0.54
C LEU A 38 -17.69 -2.57 0.62
N PRO A 39 -18.40 -3.71 0.54
CA PRO A 39 -18.26 -4.80 1.51
C PRO A 39 -16.81 -5.33 1.52
N HIS A 40 -16.37 -5.82 2.69
CA HIS A 40 -15.01 -6.35 2.91
C HIS A 40 -13.85 -5.40 2.58
N ARG A 41 -14.10 -4.09 2.47
CA ARG A 41 -13.07 -3.07 2.27
C ARG A 41 -13.05 -2.06 3.42
N ALA A 42 -11.87 -1.47 3.64
CA ALA A 42 -11.74 -0.29 4.48
C ALA A 42 -12.49 0.88 3.87
N CYS A 43 -13.15 1.65 4.72
CA CYS A 43 -13.76 2.91 4.31
C CYS A 43 -12.65 3.89 3.91
N LEU A 44 -12.77 4.54 2.76
CA LEU A 44 -11.77 5.49 2.27
C LEU A 44 -11.78 6.79 3.06
N GLU A 45 -12.94 7.18 3.59
CA GLU A 45 -13.10 8.44 4.33
C GLU A 45 -12.62 8.32 5.78
N CYS A 46 -13.13 7.34 6.53
CA CYS A 46 -12.70 7.17 7.91
C CYS A 46 -11.44 6.32 8.06
N GLY A 47 -11.06 5.48 7.09
CA GLY A 47 -9.87 4.64 7.15
C GLY A 47 -10.00 3.39 8.04
N TYR A 48 -11.22 3.09 8.51
CA TYR A 48 -11.49 1.97 9.42
C TYR A 48 -12.00 0.71 8.69
N TYR A 49 -11.58 -0.44 9.19
CA TYR A 49 -12.18 -1.74 8.91
C TYR A 49 -12.11 -2.62 10.15
N ASP A 50 -13.21 -3.32 10.44
CA ASP A 50 -13.36 -4.19 11.61
C ASP A 50 -13.00 -3.50 12.95
N GLY A 51 -13.46 -2.25 13.11
CA GLY A 51 -13.21 -1.43 14.31
C GLY A 51 -11.76 -0.92 14.46
N LYS A 52 -10.84 -1.30 13.57
CA LYS A 52 -9.43 -0.87 13.59
C LYS A 52 -9.16 0.17 12.51
N GLU A 53 -8.35 1.17 12.86
CA GLU A 53 -7.81 2.12 11.90
C GLU A 53 -6.72 1.43 11.09
N ILE A 54 -6.92 1.30 9.79
CA ILE A 54 -5.96 0.62 8.89
C ILE A 54 -5.32 1.64 7.96
N ILE A 55 -6.08 2.63 7.53
CA ILE A 55 -5.59 3.76 6.75
C ILE A 55 -5.55 4.95 7.71
N SER A 56 -4.34 5.30 8.15
CA SER A 56 -4.16 6.51 8.95
C SER A 56 -4.33 7.73 8.05
N SER A 57 -5.55 8.30 8.00
CA SER A 57 -5.88 9.53 7.25
C SER A 57 -5.11 10.74 7.78
N SER A 58 -4.49 10.62 8.96
CA SER A 58 -3.43 11.48 9.43
C SER A 58 -2.29 10.60 9.95
N LYS A 59 -1.05 10.84 9.50
CA LYS A 59 0.17 10.17 10.00
C LYS A 59 0.42 10.51 11.48
N LYS A 60 -0.44 10.09 12.40
CA LYS A 60 -0.16 10.11 13.84
C LYS A 60 0.65 8.86 14.16
N LYS A 61 1.90 8.87 13.73
CA LYS A 61 2.88 7.90 14.20
C LYS A 61 3.11 8.22 15.68
N ASP A 62 2.98 7.22 16.54
CA ASP A 62 3.14 7.36 17.99
C ASP A 62 4.56 7.82 18.34
N LYS A 63 4.81 9.14 18.29
CA LYS A 63 6.07 9.77 18.71
C LYS A 63 6.38 9.51 20.20
N LYS A 64 5.37 9.10 20.97
CA LYS A 64 5.45 8.91 22.41
C LYS A 64 6.29 7.70 22.81
N ASN A 65 6.31 6.64 21.99
CA ASN A 65 7.05 5.39 22.26
C ASN A 65 7.67 4.84 20.96
N PRO A 66 8.86 5.30 20.55
CA PRO A 66 9.52 4.76 19.36
C PRO A 66 9.87 3.29 19.60
N LYS A 67 9.33 2.41 18.76
CA LYS A 67 9.74 1.00 18.74
C LYS A 67 11.13 0.89 18.13
N ILE A 68 11.92 -0.07 18.60
CA ILE A 68 13.21 -0.40 17.98
C ILE A 68 12.94 -1.32 16.78
N ILE A 69 13.41 -0.93 15.60
CA ILE A 69 13.35 -1.73 14.37
C ILE A 69 14.78 -2.14 14.03
N VAL A 70 15.00 -3.45 13.89
CA VAL A 70 16.27 -4.01 13.44
C VAL A 70 16.15 -4.35 11.97
N LEU A 71 17.07 -3.83 11.16
CA LEU A 71 17.20 -4.18 9.75
C LEU A 71 18.39 -5.14 9.61
N PRO A 72 18.14 -6.44 9.35
CA PRO A 72 19.18 -7.47 9.40
C PRO A 72 20.18 -7.40 8.23
N GLU A 73 19.79 -6.76 7.11
CA GLU A 73 20.60 -6.66 5.89
C GLU A 73 20.93 -5.20 5.61
N GLY A 74 21.80 -4.59 6.44
CA GLY A 74 22.15 -3.17 6.32
C GLY A 74 22.86 -2.78 5.03
N GLU A 75 23.34 -3.77 4.27
CA GLU A 75 24.02 -3.57 3.00
C GLU A 75 23.09 -3.59 1.78
N GLU A 76 21.81 -3.92 1.92
CA GLU A 76 20.89 -3.94 0.78
C GLU A 76 20.40 -2.51 0.47
N PRO A 77 20.41 -2.05 -0.80
CA PRO A 77 19.94 -0.70 -1.15
C PRO A 77 18.50 -0.38 -0.70
N ARG A 78 17.63 -1.40 -0.64
CA ARG A 78 16.25 -1.26 -0.15
C ARG A 78 16.20 -0.96 1.34
N MET A 79 17.06 -1.60 2.13
CA MET A 79 17.15 -1.38 3.57
C MET A 79 17.73 0.00 3.91
N ILE A 80 18.69 0.50 3.13
CA ILE A 80 19.23 1.85 3.32
C ILE A 80 18.17 2.93 3.01
N LYS A 81 17.37 2.76 1.96
CA LYS A 81 16.22 3.65 1.65
C LYS A 81 15.11 3.57 2.70
N ALA A 82 14.85 2.37 3.23
CA ALA A 82 13.90 2.21 4.33
C ALA A 82 14.40 2.92 5.59
N ALA A 83 15.70 2.83 5.89
CA ALA A 83 16.33 3.52 7.01
C ALA A 83 16.17 5.04 6.90
N GLU A 84 16.39 5.62 5.71
CA GLU A 84 16.12 7.03 5.43
C GLU A 84 14.67 7.41 5.75
N THR A 85 13.71 6.62 5.25
CA THR A 85 12.28 6.86 5.47
C THR A 85 11.93 6.82 6.96
N ILE A 86 12.51 5.88 7.71
CA ILE A 86 12.31 5.74 9.15
C ILE A 86 12.90 6.93 9.92
N ILE A 87 14.10 7.38 9.54
CA ILE A 87 14.79 8.52 10.16
C ILE A 87 14.01 9.83 9.93
N ASN A 88 13.57 10.05 8.68
CA ASN A 88 12.82 11.24 8.23
C ASN A 88 11.44 11.31 8.88
N GLU A 89 10.72 10.20 8.92
CA GLU A 89 9.37 10.17 9.52
C GLU A 89 9.41 10.06 11.05
N GLY A 90 10.54 9.65 11.64
CA GLY A 90 10.83 9.78 13.07
C GLY A 90 9.93 8.96 13.99
N PHE A 91 9.55 7.74 13.59
CA PHE A 91 8.61 6.90 14.33
C PHE A 91 9.23 5.66 15.01
N ALA A 92 10.50 5.40 14.77
CA ALA A 92 11.22 4.26 15.32
C ALA A 92 12.70 4.58 15.54
N SER A 93 13.31 3.85 16.46
CA SER A 93 14.77 3.79 16.62
C SER A 93 15.30 2.65 15.75
N LEU A 94 16.42 2.86 15.05
CA LEU A 94 16.90 1.94 14.03
C LEU A 94 18.25 1.31 14.42
N ILE A 95 18.38 -0.01 14.21
CA ILE A 95 19.63 -0.76 14.30
C ILE A 95 19.88 -1.45 12.96
N LEU A 96 21.03 -1.20 12.34
CA LEU A 96 21.46 -1.86 11.10
C LEU A 96 22.49 -2.93 11.42
N LEU A 97 22.26 -4.17 10.97
CA LEU A 97 23.26 -5.22 11.06
C LEU A 97 24.10 -5.25 9.77
N GLY A 98 25.42 -5.33 9.92
CA GLY A 98 26.37 -5.45 8.81
C GLY A 98 27.71 -4.79 9.10
N ILE A 99 28.60 -4.81 8.11
CA ILE A 99 29.91 -4.16 8.20
C ILE A 99 29.73 -2.67 7.96
N GLU A 100 30.19 -1.84 8.90
CA GLU A 100 30.00 -0.39 8.83
C GLU A 100 30.53 0.26 7.55
N GLU A 101 31.66 -0.22 7.03
CA GLU A 101 32.30 0.31 5.82
C GLU A 101 31.40 0.14 4.60
N ASN A 102 30.82 -1.06 4.43
CA ASN A 102 29.92 -1.39 3.33
C ASN A 102 28.60 -0.61 3.41
N ILE A 103 28.10 -0.38 4.62
CA ILE A 103 26.88 0.40 4.84
C ILE A 103 27.13 1.87 4.50
N LYS A 104 28.25 2.44 4.95
CA LYS A 104 28.62 3.83 4.68
C LYS A 104 28.93 4.09 3.20
N SER A 105 29.59 3.15 2.51
CA SER A 105 29.86 3.28 1.08
C SER A 105 28.57 3.27 0.26
N LYS A 106 27.68 2.30 0.50
CA LYS A 106 26.40 2.21 -0.19
C LYS A 106 25.44 3.36 0.14
N ALA A 107 25.47 3.87 1.38
CA ALA A 107 24.70 5.06 1.74
C ALA A 107 25.17 6.30 0.96
N ARG A 108 26.49 6.46 0.77
CA ARG A 108 27.05 7.54 -0.07
C ARG A 108 26.69 7.37 -1.54
N GLU A 109 26.75 6.15 -2.08
CA GLU A 109 26.33 5.86 -3.45
C GLU A 109 24.86 6.25 -3.71
N LEU A 110 24.00 6.05 -2.71
CA LEU A 110 22.58 6.39 -2.78
C LEU A 110 22.29 7.85 -2.39
N GLY A 111 23.27 8.60 -1.89
CA GLY A 111 23.12 9.99 -1.44
C GLY A 111 22.32 10.16 -0.15
N ILE A 112 22.39 9.18 0.76
CA ILE A 112 21.57 9.11 1.99
C ILE A 112 22.43 9.38 3.23
N ASP A 113 21.99 10.32 4.06
CA ASP A 113 22.64 10.67 5.32
C ASP A 113 22.11 9.83 6.50
N LEU A 114 22.96 8.94 7.05
CA LEU A 114 22.64 8.09 8.22
C LEU A 114 23.13 8.70 9.56
N SER A 115 23.60 9.95 9.55
CA SER A 115 24.44 10.54 10.60
C SER A 115 23.78 10.78 11.97
N ASN A 116 22.45 10.79 12.08
CA ASN A 116 21.79 11.34 13.26
C ASN A 116 21.00 10.35 14.15
N LYS A 117 20.83 9.06 13.81
CA LYS A 117 19.91 8.17 14.56
C LYS A 117 20.22 6.66 14.59
N THR A 118 21.37 6.22 14.07
CA THR A 118 21.72 4.78 14.03
C THR A 118 22.66 4.41 15.16
N LYS A 119 22.34 3.32 15.87
CA LYS A 119 23.27 2.60 16.76
C LYS A 119 23.74 1.32 16.08
#